data_AF-A0A2E8CQ45-F1
#
_entry.id   AF-A0A2E8CQ45-F1
#
_cell.length_a   1.000
_cell.length_b   1.000
_cell.length_c   1.000
_cell.angle_alpha   90.00
_cell.angle_beta   90.00
_cell.angle_gamma   90.00
#
_symmetry.space_group_name_H-M   'P 1'
#
loop_
_entity.id
_entity.type
_entity.pdbx_description
1 polymer ?
#
loop_
_entity_poly.entity_id
_entity_poly.type
_entity_poly.pdbx_seq_one_letter_code
_entity_poly.pdbx_strand_id
1 'polypeptide(L)'
;MGIPWGMKGVLQPACVIGLILLALPLRANDSAVVATIRPTDLLEFASQPPQIQFLIEKALELTQENLYYRFGSNSPRLGGMDCSGAIQYTLIQAGVSEVPRSSHKIYQWANDNGSLISTRGAGSLDDPIFDQLKPGDLLFWEGTYAVKERNPPISHVMIYLGRHKLDGLPIMFGSSDGRHYRRQRINGVSVFDWKIPRPQDRSKFVAYGPIPGPFNVQDEVPSAPSGWDGRDEGFLRALLKRVFR
;
A
#
# COMPACT_ATOMS: atom_id res chain seq x y z
N MET A 1 -91.19 -29.37 -6.41
CA MET A 1 -90.06 -28.57 -6.92
C MET A 1 -89.29 -28.06 -5.71
N GLY A 2 -88.04 -28.36 -5.39
CA GLY A 2 -86.96 -29.15 -5.96
C GLY A 2 -85.86 -29.20 -4.87
N ILE A 3 -85.11 -30.30 -4.82
CA ILE A 3 -84.03 -30.62 -3.87
C ILE A 3 -82.72 -29.84 -4.28
N PRO A 4 -81.52 -29.96 -3.64
CA PRO A 4 -81.05 -29.08 -2.54
C PRO A 4 -79.53 -28.71 -2.60
N TRP A 5 -78.94 -28.38 -1.42
CA TRP A 5 -77.51 -28.47 -1.03
C TRP A 5 -76.48 -27.49 -1.61
N GLY A 6 -75.56 -27.04 -0.75
CA GLY A 6 -74.35 -26.32 -1.14
C GLY A 6 -73.55 -25.77 0.04
N MET A 7 -72.83 -26.66 0.73
CA MET A 7 -71.76 -26.31 1.67
C MET A 7 -70.79 -25.31 1.04
N LYS A 8 -70.55 -24.16 1.68
CA LYS A 8 -69.42 -23.29 1.33
C LYS A 8 -68.28 -23.62 2.28
N GLY A 9 -67.29 -24.32 1.74
CA GLY A 9 -66.07 -24.70 2.44
C GLY A 9 -65.26 -23.48 2.88
N VAL A 10 -64.72 -23.58 4.09
CA VAL A 10 -63.70 -22.70 4.63
C VAL A 10 -62.39 -23.03 3.91
N LEU A 11 -61.91 -22.12 3.06
CA LEU A 11 -60.54 -22.19 2.54
C LEU A 11 -59.60 -21.70 3.63
N GLN A 12 -58.85 -22.62 4.25
CA GLN A 12 -57.65 -22.25 5.01
C GLN A 12 -56.61 -21.65 4.05
N PRO A 13 -55.95 -20.52 4.37
CA PRO A 13 -54.79 -20.10 3.62
C PRO A 13 -53.63 -21.03 4.01
N ALA A 14 -53.32 -21.99 3.15
CA ALA A 14 -52.08 -22.73 3.23
C ALA A 14 -50.92 -21.73 3.07
N CYS A 15 -50.14 -21.60 4.14
CA CYS A 15 -48.94 -20.79 4.19
C CYS A 15 -47.89 -21.41 3.26
N VAL A 16 -47.87 -21.00 2.00
CA VAL A 16 -46.78 -21.33 1.07
C VAL A 16 -45.60 -20.44 1.47
N ILE A 17 -44.76 -20.94 2.38
CA ILE A 17 -43.43 -20.39 2.62
C ILE A 17 -42.61 -20.73 1.37
N GLY A 18 -42.68 -19.84 0.38
CA GLY A 18 -41.76 -19.84 -0.74
C GLY A 18 -40.37 -19.55 -0.21
N LEU A 19 -39.53 -20.59 -0.17
CA LEU A 19 -38.09 -20.48 0.05
C LEU A 19 -37.52 -19.76 -1.19
N ILE A 20 -37.58 -18.42 -1.19
CA ILE A 20 -36.81 -17.60 -2.12
C ILE A 20 -35.35 -17.77 -1.70
N LEU A 21 -34.66 -18.69 -2.38
CA LEU A 21 -33.20 -18.68 -2.48
C LEU A 21 -32.83 -17.33 -3.14
N LEU A 22 -32.64 -16.31 -2.30
CA LEU A 22 -31.85 -15.14 -2.66
C LEU A 22 -30.46 -15.68 -2.97
N ALA A 23 -30.22 -15.97 -4.25
CA ALA A 23 -28.88 -16.03 -4.78
C ALA A 23 -28.26 -14.65 -4.52
N LEU A 24 -27.62 -14.51 -3.37
CA LEU A 24 -26.64 -13.45 -3.16
C LEU A 24 -25.70 -13.58 -4.36
N PRO A 25 -25.50 -12.52 -5.16
CA PRO A 25 -24.42 -12.57 -6.11
C PRO A 25 -23.17 -12.80 -5.26
N LEU A 26 -22.58 -14.00 -5.39
CA LEU A 26 -21.17 -14.17 -5.11
C LEU A 26 -20.52 -13.09 -5.97
N ARG A 27 -20.16 -11.97 -5.34
CA ARG A 27 -19.28 -11.00 -5.98
C ARG A 27 -18.12 -11.84 -6.48
N ALA A 28 -17.95 -11.88 -7.80
CA ALA A 28 -16.76 -12.43 -8.40
C ALA A 28 -15.58 -11.88 -7.60
N ASN A 29 -14.71 -12.78 -7.16
CA ASN A 29 -13.51 -12.42 -6.43
C ASN A 29 -12.69 -11.58 -7.42
N ASP A 30 -12.86 -10.26 -7.40
CA ASP A 30 -12.07 -9.34 -8.21
C ASP A 30 -10.64 -9.49 -7.70
N SER A 31 -9.86 -10.34 -8.37
CA SER A 31 -8.44 -10.53 -8.11
C SER A 31 -7.78 -9.15 -8.05
N ALA A 32 -6.82 -8.97 -7.13
CA ALA A 32 -6.06 -7.74 -7.07
C ALA A 32 -5.42 -7.46 -8.44
N VAL A 33 -5.67 -6.28 -8.99
CA VAL A 33 -5.03 -5.77 -10.20
C VAL A 33 -3.86 -4.91 -9.73
N VAL A 34 -2.73 -5.57 -9.51
CA VAL A 34 -1.50 -4.93 -9.02
C VAL A 34 -0.51 -4.67 -10.15
N ALA A 35 0.39 -3.73 -9.92
CA ALA A 35 1.53 -3.43 -10.76
C ALA A 35 2.81 -3.47 -9.93
N THR A 36 3.86 -4.02 -10.54
CA THR A 36 5.23 -4.06 -10.01
C THR A 36 6.20 -3.56 -11.08
N ILE A 37 7.38 -3.13 -10.64
CA ILE A 37 8.55 -2.86 -11.49
C ILE A 37 9.78 -3.49 -10.84
N ARG A 38 10.93 -3.48 -11.52
CA ARG A 38 12.21 -3.83 -10.89
C ARG A 38 12.81 -2.60 -10.22
N PRO A 39 13.60 -2.75 -9.14
CA PRO A 39 14.34 -1.62 -8.57
C PRO A 39 15.22 -0.92 -9.61
N THR A 40 15.85 -1.69 -10.51
CA THR A 40 16.68 -1.17 -11.60
C THR A 40 15.91 -0.37 -12.65
N ASP A 41 14.58 -0.39 -12.64
CA ASP A 41 13.74 0.43 -13.53
C ASP A 41 13.53 1.84 -12.96
N LEU A 42 14.02 2.15 -11.75
CA LEU A 42 14.00 3.49 -11.14
C LEU A 42 15.31 4.24 -11.43
N LEU A 43 15.20 5.48 -11.90
CA LEU A 43 16.34 6.31 -12.32
C LEU A 43 17.32 6.54 -11.18
N GLU A 44 16.78 6.81 -9.99
CA GLU A 44 17.55 7.20 -8.82
C GLU A 44 17.99 6.02 -7.95
N PHE A 45 17.59 4.78 -8.25
CA PHE A 45 17.79 3.62 -7.36
C PHE A 45 19.26 3.38 -7.00
N ALA A 46 20.14 3.32 -8.00
CA ALA A 46 21.54 2.99 -7.80
C ALA A 46 22.31 4.06 -6.99
N SER A 47 21.81 5.30 -6.95
CA SER A 47 22.41 6.39 -6.15
C SER A 47 21.78 6.54 -4.77
N GLN A 48 20.73 5.77 -4.46
CA GLN A 48 20.13 5.81 -3.13
C GLN A 48 21.07 5.21 -2.09
N PRO A 49 21.01 5.67 -0.83
CA PRO A 49 21.70 4.99 0.26
C PRO A 49 21.25 3.51 0.38
N PRO A 50 22.12 2.59 0.86
CA PRO A 50 21.80 1.15 0.92
C PRO A 50 20.48 0.82 1.64
N GLN A 51 20.17 1.55 2.71
CA GLN A 51 18.93 1.35 3.47
C GLN A 51 17.68 1.73 2.66
N ILE A 52 17.74 2.79 1.85
CA ILE A 52 16.65 3.16 0.93
C ILE A 52 16.57 2.16 -0.23
N GLN A 53 17.70 1.65 -0.75
CA GLN A 53 17.67 0.58 -1.76
C GLN A 53 16.93 -0.65 -1.23
N PHE A 54 17.30 -1.10 -0.03
CA PHE A 54 16.65 -2.25 0.63
C PHE A 54 15.16 -2.01 0.90
N LEU A 55 14.79 -0.79 1.33
CA LEU A 55 13.39 -0.40 1.49
C LEU A 55 12.60 -0.53 0.17
N ILE A 56 13.17 -0.02 -0.92
CA ILE A 56 12.55 -0.08 -2.26
C ILE A 56 12.40 -1.54 -2.72
N GLU A 57 13.41 -2.37 -2.49
CA GLU A 57 13.35 -3.80 -2.77
C GLU A 57 12.20 -4.46 -2.01
N LYS A 58 12.09 -4.22 -0.69
CA LYS A 58 11.00 -4.77 0.12
C LYS A 58 9.62 -4.26 -0.27
N ALA A 59 9.53 -2.99 -0.67
CA ALA A 59 8.30 -2.43 -1.23
C ALA A 59 7.89 -3.17 -2.51
N LEU A 60 8.81 -3.36 -3.45
CA LEU A 60 8.53 -3.99 -4.74
C LEU A 60 8.27 -5.49 -4.61
N GLU A 61 8.99 -6.21 -3.74
CA GLU A 61 8.70 -7.60 -3.38
C GLU A 61 7.24 -7.75 -2.92
N LEU A 62 6.76 -6.87 -2.04
CA LEU A 62 5.40 -6.93 -1.51
C LEU A 62 4.32 -6.73 -2.57
N THR A 63 4.60 -5.99 -3.65
CA THR A 63 3.65 -5.83 -4.76
C THR A 63 3.45 -7.12 -5.57
N GLN A 64 4.39 -8.06 -5.49
CA GLN A 64 4.31 -9.34 -6.20
C GLN A 64 3.38 -10.35 -5.50
N GLU A 65 2.98 -10.07 -4.26
CA GLU A 65 2.10 -10.94 -3.48
C GLU A 65 0.61 -10.85 -3.88
N ASN A 66 0.24 -10.02 -4.87
CA ASN A 66 -1.14 -9.87 -5.38
C ASN A 66 -2.17 -9.55 -4.28
N LEU A 67 -1.81 -8.63 -3.38
CA LEU A 67 -2.59 -8.31 -2.19
C LEU A 67 -3.64 -7.24 -2.48
N TYR A 68 -4.90 -7.46 -2.11
CA TYR A 68 -5.98 -6.48 -2.29
C TYR A 68 -5.94 -5.35 -1.25
N TYR A 69 -6.76 -4.30 -1.46
CA TYR A 69 -6.92 -3.25 -0.46
C TYR A 69 -7.85 -3.73 0.66
N ARG A 70 -7.30 -3.93 1.86
CA ARG A 70 -8.07 -4.42 3.02
C ARG A 70 -8.03 -3.42 4.16
N PHE A 71 -9.12 -2.66 4.34
CA PHE A 71 -9.25 -1.71 5.44
C PHE A 71 -8.98 -2.38 6.80
N GLY A 72 -8.12 -1.79 7.62
CA GLY A 72 -7.78 -2.28 8.95
C GLY A 72 -6.70 -3.36 8.98
N SER A 73 -6.19 -3.83 7.84
CA SER A 73 -5.15 -4.87 7.77
C SER A 73 -3.75 -4.30 7.56
N ASN A 74 -2.75 -4.90 8.22
CA ASN A 74 -1.31 -4.69 8.04
C ASN A 74 -0.55 -6.01 7.83
N SER A 75 -1.26 -7.08 7.46
CA SER A 75 -0.68 -8.40 7.31
C SER A 75 -0.99 -8.97 5.91
N PRO A 76 0.04 -9.33 5.12
CA PRO A 76 -0.17 -9.96 3.81
C PRO A 76 -0.91 -11.29 3.92
N ARG A 77 -0.77 -12.01 5.05
CA ARG A 77 -1.48 -13.28 5.31
C ARG A 77 -3.01 -13.15 5.33
N LEU A 78 -3.53 -11.93 5.46
CA LEU A 78 -4.96 -11.65 5.37
C LEU A 78 -5.41 -11.41 3.92
N GLY A 79 -4.52 -11.62 2.94
CA GLY A 79 -4.75 -11.44 1.50
C GLY A 79 -4.73 -9.99 1.03
N GLY A 80 -4.65 -9.03 1.94
CA GLY A 80 -4.72 -7.61 1.61
C GLY A 80 -4.33 -6.72 2.79
N MET A 81 -3.98 -5.48 2.49
CA MET A 81 -3.56 -4.47 3.48
C MET A 81 -4.18 -3.11 3.19
N ASP A 82 -4.36 -2.29 4.23
CA ASP A 82 -4.68 -0.87 4.04
C ASP A 82 -3.41 -0.04 3.79
N CYS A 83 -3.58 1.23 3.45
CA CYS A 83 -2.47 2.13 3.14
C CYS A 83 -1.38 2.13 4.22
N SER A 84 -1.76 2.48 5.45
CA SER A 84 -0.82 2.53 6.58
C SER A 84 -0.29 1.18 6.99
N GLY A 85 -1.05 0.10 6.81
CA GLY A 85 -0.63 -1.26 7.12
C GLY A 85 0.44 -1.75 6.16
N ALA A 86 0.31 -1.47 4.86
CA ALA A 86 1.34 -1.77 3.88
C ALA A 86 2.63 -0.99 4.15
N ILE A 87 2.53 0.30 4.50
CA ILE A 87 3.70 1.11 4.86
C ILE A 87 4.34 0.61 6.15
N GLN A 88 3.56 0.37 7.20
CA GLN A 88 4.08 -0.16 8.46
C GLN A 88 4.82 -1.49 8.25
N TYR A 89 4.20 -2.44 7.54
CA TYR A 89 4.80 -3.73 7.24
C TYR A 89 6.13 -3.57 6.51
N THR A 90 6.14 -2.77 5.44
CA THR A 90 7.33 -2.56 4.60
C THR A 90 8.48 -1.91 5.37
N LEU A 91 8.19 -0.90 6.17
CA LEU A 91 9.19 -0.23 7.01
C LEU A 91 9.79 -1.18 8.06
N ILE A 92 8.96 -2.03 8.68
CA ILE A 92 9.43 -3.07 9.61
C ILE A 92 10.31 -4.09 8.89
N GLN A 93 9.92 -4.55 7.70
CA GLN A 93 10.76 -5.45 6.89
C GLN A 93 12.10 -4.80 6.49
N ALA A 94 12.11 -3.47 6.32
CA ALA A 94 13.31 -2.68 6.05
C ALA A 94 14.13 -2.34 7.32
N GLY A 95 13.77 -2.90 8.49
CA GLY A 95 14.53 -2.74 9.74
C GLY A 95 14.17 -1.49 10.56
N VAL A 96 13.08 -0.79 10.24
CA VAL A 96 12.61 0.36 11.04
C VAL A 96 11.73 -0.16 12.18
N SER A 97 12.11 0.15 13.42
CA SER A 97 11.36 -0.21 14.63
C SER A 97 10.30 0.82 15.00
N GLU A 98 9.32 0.42 15.82
CA GLU A 98 8.31 1.33 16.42
C GLU A 98 7.45 2.11 15.42
N VAL A 99 7.28 1.60 14.20
CA VAL A 99 6.49 2.26 13.16
C VAL A 99 5.01 2.26 13.56
N PRO A 100 4.34 3.43 13.66
CA PRO A 100 2.95 3.48 14.09
C PRO A 100 1.98 2.83 13.10
N ARG A 101 0.87 2.29 13.60
CA ARG A 101 -0.06 1.50 12.78
C ARG A 101 -0.85 2.29 11.74
N SER A 102 -1.17 3.55 12.00
CA SER A 102 -2.16 4.29 11.21
C SER A 102 -1.56 5.52 10.54
N SER A 103 -2.10 5.91 9.38
CA SER A 103 -1.57 7.02 8.57
C SER A 103 -1.41 8.33 9.36
N HIS A 104 -2.37 8.67 10.22
CA HIS A 104 -2.27 9.85 11.08
C HIS A 104 -1.16 9.73 12.14
N LYS A 105 -0.94 8.55 12.72
CA LYS A 105 0.17 8.35 13.67
C LYS A 105 1.52 8.31 12.97
N ILE A 106 1.60 7.76 11.77
CA ILE A 106 2.81 7.79 10.94
C ILE A 106 3.14 9.24 10.58
N TYR A 107 2.14 10.06 10.22
CA TYR A 107 2.32 11.49 10.02
C TYR A 107 2.85 12.19 11.27
N GLN A 108 2.23 11.98 12.43
CA GLN A 108 2.67 12.58 13.70
C GLN A 108 4.11 12.17 14.01
N TRP A 109 4.42 10.89 13.91
CA TRP A 109 5.77 10.36 14.10
C TRP A 109 6.79 11.01 13.16
N ALA A 110 6.46 11.13 11.87
CA ALA A 110 7.31 11.79 10.88
C ALA A 110 7.47 13.30 11.09
N ASN A 111 6.41 13.96 11.56
CA ASN A 111 6.43 15.37 11.92
C ASN A 111 7.28 15.65 13.16
N ASP A 112 7.16 14.80 14.18
CA ASP A 112 7.78 15.01 15.49
C ASP A 112 9.28 14.64 15.47
N ASN A 113 9.69 13.72 14.60
CA ASN A 113 11.06 13.17 14.54
C ASN A 113 11.79 13.46 13.23
N GLY A 114 11.19 14.25 12.34
CA GLY A 114 11.70 14.51 11.00
C GLY A 114 11.38 15.93 10.55
N SER A 115 11.57 16.16 9.25
CA SER A 115 11.27 17.45 8.61
C SER A 115 10.27 17.23 7.50
N LEU A 116 9.00 17.08 7.87
CA LEU A 116 7.92 17.08 6.87
C LEU A 116 7.85 18.45 6.19
N ILE A 117 7.81 18.43 4.87
CA ILE A 117 7.58 19.60 4.03
C ILE A 117 6.08 19.64 3.74
N SER A 118 5.39 20.64 4.28
CA SER A 118 3.98 20.88 4.02
C SER A 118 3.78 21.39 2.60
N THR A 119 2.94 20.73 1.82
CA THR A 119 2.68 21.05 0.40
C THR A 119 1.32 21.70 0.17
N ARG A 120 0.67 22.21 1.23
CA ARG A 120 -0.62 22.90 1.11
C ARG A 120 -0.49 24.07 0.14
N GLY A 121 -1.21 23.99 -0.99
CA GLY A 121 -1.24 25.01 -2.03
C GLY A 121 -0.49 24.63 -3.32
N ALA A 122 0.32 23.57 -3.30
CA ALA A 122 1.03 23.13 -4.50
C ALA A 122 0.02 22.56 -5.55
N GLY A 123 0.08 23.11 -6.76
CA GLY A 123 -0.85 22.75 -7.86
C GLY A 123 -0.23 21.88 -8.94
N SER A 124 1.11 21.82 -9.03
CA SER A 124 1.86 21.01 -10.00
C SER A 124 3.09 20.38 -9.36
N LEU A 125 3.55 19.26 -9.93
CA LEU A 125 4.81 18.61 -9.54
C LEU A 125 6.04 19.41 -9.97
N ASP A 126 5.87 20.43 -10.82
CA ASP A 126 6.93 21.37 -11.20
C ASP A 126 7.13 22.50 -10.17
N ASP A 127 6.33 22.51 -9.10
CA ASP A 127 6.50 23.46 -8.00
C ASP A 127 7.83 23.18 -7.26
N PRO A 128 8.68 24.20 -7.02
CA PRO A 128 9.97 24.04 -6.34
C PRO A 128 9.87 23.37 -4.96
N ILE A 129 8.68 23.38 -4.34
CA ILE A 129 8.46 22.66 -3.09
C ILE A 129 8.73 21.15 -3.20
N PHE A 130 8.76 20.58 -4.41
CA PHE A 130 9.08 19.17 -4.66
C PHE A 130 10.55 18.91 -5.00
N ASP A 131 11.41 19.93 -5.05
CA ASP A 131 12.85 19.76 -5.36
C ASP A 131 13.57 18.89 -4.32
N GLN A 132 13.04 18.81 -3.10
CA GLN A 132 13.58 18.00 -2.01
C GLN A 132 12.98 16.59 -1.93
N LEU A 133 11.97 16.28 -2.75
CA LEU A 133 11.31 14.97 -2.76
C LEU A 133 12.25 13.92 -3.35
N LYS A 134 12.56 12.89 -2.55
CA LYS A 134 13.52 11.83 -2.91
C LYS A 134 12.98 10.44 -2.60
N PRO A 135 13.46 9.39 -3.30
CA PRO A 135 13.05 8.02 -3.02
C PRO A 135 13.16 7.67 -1.53
N GLY A 136 12.16 6.97 -1.01
CA GLY A 136 12.03 6.65 0.41
C GLY A 136 11.23 7.67 1.22
N ASP A 137 10.98 8.88 0.72
CA ASP A 137 10.14 9.84 1.43
C ASP A 137 8.69 9.33 1.57
N LEU A 138 8.11 9.54 2.74
CA LEU A 138 6.70 9.30 3.03
C LEU A 138 5.85 10.40 2.39
N LEU A 139 4.72 10.02 1.80
CA LEU A 139 3.76 10.90 1.14
C LEU A 139 2.44 10.87 1.91
N PHE A 140 1.84 12.02 2.23
CA PHE A 140 0.62 12.09 3.04
C PHE A 140 -0.55 12.81 2.36
N TRP A 141 -1.75 12.25 2.50
CA TRP A 141 -2.99 12.87 2.02
C TRP A 141 -4.07 12.92 3.10
N GLU A 142 -4.97 13.87 2.92
CA GLU A 142 -6.29 13.92 3.56
C GLU A 142 -7.40 13.65 2.55
N GLY A 143 -8.63 13.45 3.03
CA GLY A 143 -9.84 13.38 2.20
C GLY A 143 -10.00 12.10 1.36
N THR A 144 -9.18 11.06 1.57
CA THR A 144 -9.31 9.77 0.85
C THR A 144 -10.40 8.87 1.43
N TYR A 145 -10.80 9.10 2.68
CA TYR A 145 -12.01 8.57 3.31
C TYR A 145 -12.42 9.48 4.47
N ALA A 146 -13.61 9.26 5.03
CA ALA A 146 -14.08 10.05 6.17
C ALA A 146 -13.28 9.69 7.44
N VAL A 147 -12.57 10.67 7.98
CA VAL A 147 -11.91 10.58 9.30
C VAL A 147 -12.69 11.42 10.30
N LYS A 148 -12.90 10.89 11.51
CA LYS A 148 -13.45 11.66 12.63
C LYS A 148 -12.30 12.39 13.32
N GLU A 149 -12.51 13.66 13.67
CA GLU A 149 -11.74 14.45 14.65
C GLU A 149 -10.20 14.22 14.62
N ARG A 150 -9.54 14.67 13.56
CA ARG A 150 -8.06 14.68 13.42
C ARG A 150 -7.60 16.03 12.85
N ASN A 151 -6.46 16.54 13.32
CA ASN A 151 -5.84 17.75 12.77
C ASN A 151 -4.31 17.57 12.61
N PRO A 152 -3.77 17.57 11.38
CA PRO A 152 -4.49 17.52 10.11
C PRO A 152 -5.26 16.19 9.94
N PRO A 153 -6.34 16.16 9.14
CA PRO A 153 -7.18 14.98 8.93
C PRO A 153 -6.55 13.95 7.99
N ILE A 154 -5.33 13.50 8.31
CA ILE A 154 -4.59 12.53 7.50
C ILE A 154 -5.37 11.21 7.39
N SER A 155 -5.55 10.79 6.14
CA SER A 155 -6.30 9.60 5.75
C SER A 155 -5.48 8.66 4.87
N HIS A 156 -4.33 9.07 4.33
CA HIS A 156 -3.53 8.19 3.47
C HIS A 156 -2.05 8.43 3.63
N VAL A 157 -1.28 7.36 3.43
CA VAL A 157 0.19 7.40 3.39
C VAL A 157 0.71 6.44 2.30
N MET A 158 1.78 6.84 1.62
CA MET A 158 2.52 6.05 0.63
C MET A 158 4.02 6.35 0.74
N ILE A 159 4.86 5.63 -0.01
CA ILE A 159 6.31 5.89 -0.13
C ILE A 159 6.61 6.32 -1.57
N TYR A 160 7.36 7.40 -1.75
CA TYR A 160 7.87 7.80 -3.05
C TYR A 160 9.00 6.86 -3.48
N LEU A 161 8.95 6.34 -4.71
CA LEU A 161 9.97 5.43 -5.23
C LEU A 161 11.00 6.12 -6.14
N GLY A 162 10.69 7.32 -6.63
CA GLY A 162 11.49 7.98 -7.67
C GLY A 162 10.79 7.99 -9.02
N ARG A 163 11.58 8.15 -10.08
CA ARG A 163 11.11 8.23 -11.47
C ARG A 163 11.42 6.94 -12.20
N HIS A 164 10.45 6.48 -12.97
CA HIS A 164 10.66 5.33 -13.84
C HIS A 164 11.59 5.71 -15.00
N LYS A 165 12.62 4.89 -15.28
CA LYS A 165 13.69 5.18 -16.25
C LYS A 165 13.18 5.37 -17.67
N LEU A 166 12.14 4.64 -18.07
CA LEU A 166 11.68 4.64 -19.46
C LEU A 166 11.00 5.95 -19.87
N ASP A 167 10.26 6.59 -18.96
CA ASP A 167 9.39 7.72 -19.26
C ASP A 167 9.60 8.93 -18.33
N GLY A 168 10.47 8.81 -17.34
CA GLY A 168 10.78 9.86 -16.36
C GLY A 168 9.62 10.20 -15.42
N LEU A 169 8.52 9.45 -15.48
CA LEU A 169 7.32 9.75 -14.71
C LEU A 169 7.49 9.25 -13.27
N PRO A 170 7.12 10.06 -12.27
CA PRO A 170 7.28 9.71 -10.88
C PRO A 170 6.27 8.66 -10.44
N ILE A 171 6.69 7.78 -9.54
CA ILE A 171 5.90 6.66 -9.05
C ILE A 171 6.06 6.49 -7.53
N MET A 172 5.06 5.84 -6.93
CA MET A 172 4.99 5.63 -5.50
C MET A 172 4.48 4.23 -5.19
N PHE A 173 4.84 3.73 -4.02
CA PHE A 173 4.40 2.45 -3.47
C PHE A 173 3.40 2.66 -2.33
N GLY A 174 2.41 1.78 -2.25
CA GLY A 174 1.53 1.70 -1.10
C GLY A 174 0.37 0.76 -1.33
N SER A 175 -0.72 0.96 -0.59
CA SER A 175 -1.98 0.25 -0.82
C SER A 175 -3.13 1.23 -1.08
N SER A 176 -3.88 1.01 -2.15
CA SER A 176 -5.02 1.88 -2.51
C SER A 176 -6.15 1.12 -3.19
N ASP A 177 -7.38 1.63 -3.11
CA ASP A 177 -8.53 1.09 -3.84
C ASP A 177 -8.87 1.98 -5.04
N GLY A 178 -8.30 1.68 -6.21
CA GLY A 178 -8.69 2.31 -7.48
C GLY A 178 -7.86 3.52 -7.91
N ARG A 179 -6.60 3.63 -7.47
CA ARG A 179 -5.63 4.55 -8.09
C ARG A 179 -5.16 3.97 -9.43
N HIS A 180 -4.34 4.73 -10.15
CA HIS A 180 -3.88 4.35 -11.49
C HIS A 180 -2.37 4.12 -11.52
N TYR A 181 -1.95 3.22 -12.40
CA TYR A 181 -0.59 3.10 -12.90
C TYR A 181 -0.67 3.05 -14.42
N ARG A 182 -0.02 3.99 -15.11
CA ARG A 182 0.03 4.05 -16.58
C ARG A 182 -1.34 3.90 -17.27
N ARG A 183 -2.32 4.67 -16.76
CA ARG A 183 -3.73 4.70 -17.21
C ARG A 183 -4.56 3.44 -16.91
N GLN A 184 -3.95 2.41 -16.33
CA GLN A 184 -4.68 1.26 -15.82
C GLN A 184 -5.12 1.52 -14.39
N ARG A 185 -6.39 1.27 -14.09
CA ARG A 185 -6.88 1.26 -12.71
C ARG A 185 -6.35 0.01 -12.01
N ILE A 186 -5.72 0.22 -10.87
CA ILE A 186 -5.09 -0.81 -10.05
C ILE A 186 -5.59 -0.69 -8.61
N ASN A 187 -5.53 -1.79 -7.87
CA ASN A 187 -6.00 -1.86 -6.49
C ASN A 187 -5.11 -2.75 -5.63
N GLY A 188 -5.15 -2.50 -4.32
CA GLY A 188 -4.33 -3.21 -3.36
C GLY A 188 -2.90 -2.69 -3.26
N VAL A 189 -1.98 -3.57 -2.86
CA VAL A 189 -0.59 -3.23 -2.62
C VAL A 189 0.18 -3.23 -3.94
N SER A 190 0.61 -2.06 -4.38
CA SER A 190 1.04 -1.86 -5.76
C SER A 190 1.95 -0.64 -5.91
N VAL A 191 2.57 -0.54 -7.08
CA VAL A 191 3.14 0.71 -7.63
C VAL A 191 2.02 1.54 -8.27
N PHE A 192 2.01 2.85 -8.04
CA PHE A 192 1.05 3.81 -8.57
C PHE A 192 1.75 5.01 -9.22
N ASP A 193 1.08 5.68 -10.16
CA ASP A 193 1.52 6.98 -10.66
C ASP A 193 1.50 8.02 -9.53
N TRP A 194 2.60 8.74 -9.29
CA TRP A 194 2.60 9.89 -8.38
C TRP A 194 2.09 11.13 -9.11
N LYS A 195 0.99 11.72 -8.62
CA LYS A 195 0.35 12.91 -9.17
C LYS A 195 -0.26 13.73 -8.03
N ILE A 196 -0.24 15.05 -8.17
CA ILE A 196 -0.97 15.94 -7.27
C ILE A 196 -2.47 15.84 -7.57
N PRO A 197 -3.33 15.66 -6.55
CA PRO A 197 -4.78 15.73 -6.74
C PRO A 197 -5.22 17.08 -7.29
N ARG A 198 -6.22 17.10 -8.17
CA ARG A 198 -6.70 18.35 -8.76
C ARG A 198 -7.38 19.22 -7.68
N PRO A 199 -7.46 20.55 -7.87
CA PRO A 199 -8.12 21.46 -6.92
C PRO A 199 -9.56 21.08 -6.57
N GLN A 200 -10.30 20.46 -7.49
CA GLN A 200 -11.68 19.98 -7.27
C GLN A 200 -11.77 18.59 -6.64
N ASP A 201 -10.68 17.82 -6.58
CA ASP A 201 -10.71 16.48 -6.01
C ASP A 201 -10.87 16.56 -4.49
N ARG A 202 -11.63 15.61 -3.90
CA ARG A 202 -11.85 15.55 -2.45
C ARG A 202 -10.54 15.35 -1.68
N SER A 203 -9.65 14.52 -2.21
CA SER A 203 -8.36 14.25 -1.59
C SER A 203 -7.40 15.41 -1.80
N LYS A 204 -6.64 15.78 -0.76
CA LYS A 204 -5.57 16.79 -0.86
C LYS A 204 -4.24 16.19 -0.45
N PHE A 205 -3.18 16.57 -1.16
CA PHE A 205 -1.82 16.23 -0.77
C PHE A 205 -1.33 17.22 0.28
N VAL A 206 -0.87 16.71 1.43
CA VAL A 206 -0.65 17.52 2.63
C VAL A 206 0.82 17.78 2.89
N ALA A 207 1.64 16.73 2.82
CA ALA A 207 3.06 16.82 3.11
C ALA A 207 3.82 15.61 2.57
N TYR A 208 5.13 15.75 2.47
CA TYR A 208 6.07 14.63 2.35
C TYR A 208 7.28 14.82 3.25
N GLY A 209 8.07 13.76 3.44
CA GLY A 209 9.37 13.89 4.10
C GLY A 209 10.00 12.55 4.43
N PRO A 210 11.21 12.57 5.01
CA PRO A 210 11.98 11.35 5.26
C PRO A 210 11.32 10.45 6.31
N ILE A 211 11.62 9.16 6.25
CA ILE A 211 11.30 8.19 7.30
C ILE A 211 12.19 8.48 8.52
N PRO A 212 11.62 8.72 9.72
CA PRO A 212 12.41 8.93 10.92
C PRO A 212 13.13 7.69 11.44
N GLY A 213 14.18 7.93 12.21
CA GLY A 213 14.87 6.91 13.02
C GLY A 213 15.93 6.11 12.25
N PRO A 214 16.71 5.29 12.97
CA PRO A 214 17.70 4.43 12.35
C PRO A 214 17.02 3.28 11.62
N PHE A 215 17.51 2.96 10.42
CA PHE A 215 17.23 1.69 9.78
C PHE A 215 18.15 0.66 10.40
N ASN A 216 17.62 -0.23 11.23
CA ASN A 216 18.36 -1.41 11.68
C ASN A 216 18.32 -2.45 10.56
N VAL A 217 18.91 -2.11 9.42
CA VAL A 217 19.31 -3.14 8.45
C VAL A 217 20.40 -3.90 9.17
N GLN A 218 20.04 -5.01 9.81
CA GLN A 218 21.03 -5.89 10.40
C GLN A 218 22.05 -6.19 9.29
N ASP A 219 23.34 -5.97 9.56
CA ASP A 219 24.47 -6.23 8.66
C ASP A 219 24.63 -7.74 8.31
N GLU A 220 23.55 -8.46 8.07
CA GLU A 220 23.50 -9.92 7.90
C GLU A 220 23.66 -10.35 6.43
N VAL A 221 24.39 -9.60 5.62
CA VAL A 221 25.28 -10.27 4.68
C VAL A 221 26.59 -10.38 5.45
N PRO A 222 26.93 -11.56 6.02
CA PRO A 222 28.22 -11.69 6.67
C PRO A 222 29.28 -11.20 5.69
N SER A 223 30.09 -10.23 6.12
CA SER A 223 31.24 -9.83 5.31
C SER A 223 32.08 -11.09 5.09
N ALA A 224 32.55 -11.28 3.86
CA ALA A 224 33.45 -12.37 3.58
C ALA A 224 34.62 -12.29 4.59
N PRO A 225 34.98 -13.39 5.27
CA PRO A 225 36.07 -13.36 6.23
C PRO A 225 37.33 -12.79 5.59
N SER A 226 38.15 -12.06 6.35
CA SER A 226 39.39 -11.51 5.83
C SER A 226 40.27 -12.63 5.26
N GLY A 227 40.63 -12.54 3.98
CA GLY A 227 41.37 -13.60 3.27
C GLY A 227 40.50 -14.66 2.59
N TRP A 228 39.19 -14.46 2.47
CA TRP A 228 38.29 -15.36 1.75
C TRP A 228 38.69 -15.50 0.27
N ASP A 229 38.93 -16.74 -0.15
CA ASP A 229 39.41 -17.09 -1.49
C ASP A 229 38.29 -17.51 -2.46
N GLY A 230 37.03 -17.31 -2.06
CA GLY A 230 35.86 -17.70 -2.85
C GLY A 230 35.40 -19.15 -2.67
N ARG A 231 36.07 -19.95 -1.83
CA ARG A 231 35.79 -21.40 -1.70
C ARG A 231 35.31 -21.84 -0.31
N ASP A 232 35.08 -20.92 0.62
CA ASP A 232 34.47 -21.29 1.90
C ASP A 232 33.02 -21.72 1.69
N GLU A 233 32.83 -23.03 1.61
CA GLU A 233 31.54 -23.72 1.50
C GLU A 233 30.59 -23.39 2.65
N GLY A 234 31.10 -23.12 3.85
CA GLY A 234 30.28 -22.73 5.00
C GLY A 234 29.64 -21.36 4.78
N PHE A 235 30.44 -20.40 4.31
CA PHE A 235 29.98 -19.07 3.95
C PHE A 235 29.02 -19.11 2.74
N LEU A 236 29.36 -19.84 1.68
CA LEU A 236 28.51 -20.00 0.50
C LEU A 236 27.16 -20.65 0.85
N ARG A 237 27.16 -21.67 1.70
CA ARG A 237 25.91 -22.32 2.16
C ARG A 237 25.07 -21.41 3.04
N ALA A 238 25.69 -20.60 3.90
CA ALA A 238 24.98 -19.61 4.70
C ALA A 238 24.34 -18.53 3.81
N LEU A 239 25.08 -18.05 2.80
CA LEU A 239 24.60 -17.09 1.80
C LEU A 239 23.45 -17.67 0.96
N LEU A 240 23.63 -18.86 0.37
CA LEU A 240 22.63 -19.51 -0.48
C LEU A 240 21.35 -19.89 0.27
N LYS A 241 21.45 -20.37 1.52
CA LYS A 241 20.26 -20.65 2.35
C LYS A 241 19.43 -19.41 2.66
N ARG A 242 20.02 -18.21 2.59
CA ARG A 242 19.36 -16.93 2.91
C ARG A 242 18.82 -16.25 1.65
N VAL A 243 19.51 -16.35 0.51
CA VAL A 243 19.07 -15.81 -0.79
C VAL A 243 17.87 -16.54 -1.37
N PHE A 244 17.72 -17.84 -1.07
CA PHE A 244 16.65 -18.69 -1.61
C PHE A 244 15.58 -19.08 -0.57
N ARG A 245 15.35 -18.24 0.44
CA ARG A 245 14.30 -18.43 1.46
C ARG A 245 13.16 -17.45 1.32
#